data_AF-A0AAV5DMR3-F1
#
_entry.id   AF-A0AAV5DMR3-F1
#
_cell.length_a   1.000
_cell.length_b   1.000
_cell.length_c   1.000
_cell.angle_alpha   90.00
_cell.angle_beta   90.00
_cell.angle_gamma   90.00
#
_symmetry.space_group_name_H-M   'P 1'
#
loop_
_entity.id
_entity.type
_entity.pdbx_description
1 polymer ?
#
loop_
_entity_poly.entity_id
_entity_poly.type
_entity_poly.pdbx_seq_one_letter_code
_entity_poly.pdbx_strand_id
1 'polypeptide(L)'
;MDPANKKQIKFLTYNVWRRGDVMLYKRMKAIGDLVVEHKPDVVFFQEVSPDIRDIFESFAWWKEYYCKTVPGPDVLLLSKLPLSTPYVEFETFVRPPTDHVMADIKPSPAAGARPIRVATAQLERPNPPSSMHFRDRYKQAQHAVADLNTMSCSAAT
;
A
#
# COMPACT_ATOMS: atom_id res chain seq x y z
N MET A 1 7.60 -8.45 -21.31
CA MET A 1 8.60 -7.40 -21.03
C MET A 1 9.77 -8.08 -20.37
N ASP A 2 10.97 -7.87 -20.90
CA ASP A 2 12.20 -8.34 -20.26
C ASP A 2 12.26 -7.77 -18.82
N PRO A 3 12.45 -8.58 -17.76
CA PRO A 3 12.61 -8.10 -16.38
C PRO A 3 13.87 -7.23 -16.19
N ALA A 4 14.64 -7.03 -17.25
CA ALA A 4 15.87 -6.27 -17.33
C ALA A 4 15.68 -4.79 -16.93
N ASN A 5 16.16 -4.48 -15.72
CA ASN A 5 16.57 -3.16 -15.24
C ASN A 5 15.58 -2.01 -15.53
N LYS A 6 14.57 -1.87 -14.68
CA LYS A 6 13.58 -0.80 -14.80
C LYS A 6 14.21 0.57 -14.47
N LYS A 7 14.29 1.46 -15.47
CA LYS A 7 14.80 2.84 -15.31
C LYS A 7 13.84 3.76 -14.57
N GLN A 8 12.55 3.41 -14.52
CA GLN A 8 11.50 4.17 -13.87
C GLN A 8 10.54 3.21 -13.14
N ILE A 9 10.06 3.63 -11.97
CA ILE A 9 9.04 2.94 -11.21
C ILE A 9 7.81 3.83 -11.15
N LYS A 10 6.65 3.30 -11.56
CA LYS A 10 5.38 4.01 -11.53
C LYS A 10 4.58 3.63 -10.29
N PHE A 11 4.21 4.62 -9.49
CA PHE A 11 3.39 4.45 -8.30
C PHE A 11 1.97 4.96 -8.58
N LEU A 12 0.97 4.22 -8.10
CA LEU A 12 -0.40 4.69 -7.98
C LEU A 12 -0.78 4.64 -6.49
N THR A 13 -1.34 5.72 -5.96
CA THR A 13 -1.98 5.74 -4.65
C THR A 13 -3.41 6.20 -4.79
N TYR A 14 -4.35 5.51 -4.16
CA TYR A 14 -5.78 5.80 -4.29
C TYR A 14 -6.56 5.40 -3.04
N ASN A 15 -7.23 6.37 -2.41
CA ASN A 15 -8.24 6.07 -1.39
C ASN A 15 -9.53 5.67 -2.12
N VAL A 16 -9.96 4.42 -1.94
CA VAL A 16 -11.03 3.82 -2.75
C VAL A 16 -12.42 4.13 -2.20
N TRP A 17 -12.52 4.84 -1.07
CA TRP A 17 -13.75 5.23 -0.39
C TRP A 17 -14.62 4.01 -0.05
N ARG A 18 -14.52 3.51 1.21
CA ARG A 18 -15.11 2.23 1.65
C ARG A 18 -16.64 2.17 1.64
N ARG A 19 -17.31 3.26 1.26
CA ARG A 19 -18.76 3.40 1.31
C ARG A 19 -19.46 2.40 0.36
N GLY A 20 -19.91 1.28 0.92
CA GLY A 20 -20.45 0.13 0.19
C GLY A 20 -21.81 0.34 -0.45
N ASP A 21 -22.63 1.25 0.07
CA ASP A 21 -24.00 1.54 -0.40
C ASP A 21 -24.05 2.38 -1.69
N VAL A 22 -22.91 2.92 -2.14
CA VAL A 22 -22.85 3.82 -3.30
C VAL A 22 -22.07 3.19 -4.44
N MET A 23 -22.78 2.57 -5.38
CA MET A 23 -22.23 2.12 -6.68
C MET A 23 -20.91 1.33 -6.59
N LEU A 24 -20.73 0.53 -5.53
CA LEU A 24 -19.46 -0.08 -5.12
C LEU A 24 -18.70 -0.71 -6.29
N TYR A 25 -19.34 -1.65 -6.99
CA TYR A 25 -18.73 -2.35 -8.13
C TYR A 25 -18.34 -1.39 -9.26
N LYS A 26 -19.22 -0.45 -9.64
CA LYS A 26 -18.91 0.50 -10.73
C LYS A 26 -17.72 1.39 -10.37
N ARG A 27 -17.61 1.82 -9.10
CA ARG A 27 -16.46 2.59 -8.62
C ARG A 27 -15.17 1.76 -8.65
N MET A 28 -15.21 0.54 -8.12
CA MET A 28 -14.04 -0.35 -8.13
C MET A 28 -13.62 -0.70 -9.55
N LYS A 29 -14.58 -0.89 -10.46
CA LYS A 29 -14.29 -1.09 -11.88
C LYS A 29 -13.59 0.14 -12.47
N ALA A 30 -14.10 1.35 -12.25
CA ALA A 30 -13.48 2.57 -12.77
C ALA A 30 -12.05 2.76 -12.21
N ILE A 31 -11.82 2.48 -10.93
CA ILE A 31 -10.49 2.48 -10.33
C ILE A 31 -9.59 1.41 -10.97
N GLY A 32 -10.14 0.21 -11.20
CA GLY A 32 -9.45 -0.87 -11.91
C GLY A 32 -9.09 -0.50 -13.36
N ASP A 33 -9.97 0.24 -14.05
CA ASP A 33 -9.70 0.74 -15.40
C ASP A 33 -8.50 1.71 -15.38
N LEU A 34 -8.34 2.55 -14.34
CA LEU A 34 -7.14 3.39 -14.16
C LEU A 34 -5.87 2.56 -13.95
N VAL A 35 -5.95 1.42 -13.23
CA VAL A 35 -4.82 0.49 -13.06
C VAL A 35 -4.42 -0.11 -14.41
N VAL A 36 -5.40 -0.53 -15.21
CA VAL A 36 -5.18 -1.11 -16.54
C VAL A 36 -4.58 -0.08 -17.51
N GLU A 37 -5.11 1.15 -17.50
CA GLU A 37 -4.67 2.23 -18.36
C GLU A 37 -3.24 2.66 -18.04
N HIS A 38 -2.97 2.96 -16.76
CA HIS A 38 -1.70 3.54 -16.35
C HIS A 38 -0.62 2.52 -16.05
N LYS A 39 -0.96 1.23 -15.89
CA LYS A 39 -0.03 0.12 -15.63
C LYS A 39 1.02 0.44 -14.55
N PRO A 40 0.61 0.85 -13.34
CA PRO A 40 1.55 1.14 -12.26
C PRO A 40 2.34 -0.11 -11.85
N ASP A 41 3.55 0.09 -11.37
CA ASP A 41 4.42 -0.97 -10.86
C ASP A 41 4.12 -1.31 -9.41
N VAL A 42 3.73 -0.30 -8.65
CA VAL A 42 3.32 -0.43 -7.26
C VAL A 42 2.00 0.32 -7.08
N VAL A 43 1.02 -0.31 -6.43
CA VAL A 43 -0.28 0.28 -6.11
C VAL A 43 -0.47 0.29 -4.61
N PHE A 44 -0.89 1.44 -4.09
CA PHE A 44 -1.34 1.62 -2.73
C PHE A 44 -2.83 1.95 -2.74
N PHE A 45 -3.65 1.09 -2.15
CA PHE A 45 -5.05 1.42 -1.89
C PHE A 45 -5.27 1.67 -0.40
N GLN A 46 -6.16 2.62 -0.10
CA GLN A 46 -6.62 2.94 1.26
C GLN A 46 -8.15 2.86 1.31
N GLU A 47 -8.73 2.61 2.49
CA GLU A 47 -10.14 2.28 2.71
C GLU A 47 -10.63 1.01 2.00
N VAL A 48 -9.79 -0.02 1.96
CA VAL A 48 -10.13 -1.32 1.36
C VAL A 48 -10.86 -2.19 2.39
N SER A 49 -12.19 -2.28 2.26
CA SER A 49 -12.97 -3.29 3.01
C SER A 49 -12.83 -4.69 2.39
N PRO A 50 -13.21 -5.77 3.11
CA PRO A 50 -13.23 -7.12 2.55
C PRO A 50 -14.01 -7.21 1.23
N ASP A 51 -15.23 -6.67 1.16
CA ASP A 51 -16.03 -6.69 -0.08
C ASP A 51 -15.35 -5.97 -1.25
N ILE A 52 -14.64 -4.87 -0.98
CA ILE A 52 -13.88 -4.15 -2.02
C ILE A 52 -12.72 -4.98 -2.51
N ARG A 53 -12.01 -5.64 -1.59
CA ARG A 53 -10.92 -6.53 -1.92
C ARG A 53 -11.42 -7.67 -2.81
N ASP A 54 -12.54 -8.31 -2.47
CA ASP A 54 -13.13 -9.38 -3.26
C ASP A 54 -13.44 -8.92 -4.70
N ILE A 55 -13.94 -7.70 -4.86
CA ILE A 55 -14.16 -7.10 -6.20
C ILE A 55 -12.84 -6.91 -6.94
N PHE A 56 -11.81 -6.35 -6.30
CA PHE A 56 -10.52 -6.16 -6.96
C PHE A 56 -9.84 -7.49 -7.33
N GLU A 57 -9.89 -8.49 -6.46
CA GLU A 57 -9.37 -9.85 -6.71
C GLU A 57 -10.06 -10.53 -7.90
N SER A 58 -11.32 -10.17 -8.18
CA SER A 58 -12.06 -10.69 -9.34
C SER A 58 -11.58 -10.13 -10.69
N PHE A 59 -10.87 -8.99 -10.71
CA PHE A 59 -10.43 -8.35 -11.94
C PHE A 59 -9.17 -9.00 -12.51
N ALA A 60 -9.10 -9.12 -13.85
CA ALA A 60 -8.01 -9.81 -14.54
C ALA A 60 -6.62 -9.22 -14.24
N TRP A 61 -6.53 -7.89 -14.09
CA TRP A 61 -5.26 -7.19 -13.81
C TRP A 61 -4.65 -7.56 -12.46
N TRP A 62 -5.46 -8.03 -11.49
CA TRP A 62 -4.97 -8.37 -10.14
C TRP A 62 -3.84 -9.40 -10.17
N LYS A 63 -3.94 -10.38 -11.08
CA LYS A 63 -2.98 -11.49 -11.22
C LYS A 63 -1.58 -11.04 -11.65
N GLU A 64 -1.43 -9.81 -12.15
CA GLU A 64 -0.13 -9.24 -12.51
C GLU A 64 0.67 -8.77 -11.29
N TYR A 65 0.04 -8.66 -10.12
CA TYR A 65 0.64 -8.09 -8.92
C TYR A 65 0.86 -9.14 -7.85
N TYR A 66 2.03 -9.08 -7.22
CA TYR A 66 2.25 -9.66 -5.90
C TYR A 66 1.45 -8.87 -4.88
N CYS A 67 0.60 -9.59 -4.14
CA CYS A 67 -0.15 -9.10 -2.99
C CYS A 67 0.20 -9.98 -1.81
N LYS A 68 0.60 -9.39 -0.67
CA LYS A 68 0.64 -10.11 0.60
C LYS A 68 -0.22 -9.35 1.60
N THR A 69 -1.25 -10.02 2.09
CA THR A 69 -2.35 -9.36 2.80
C THR A 69 -2.29 -9.61 4.28
N VAL A 70 -2.16 -8.54 5.05
CA VAL A 70 -2.18 -8.64 6.50
C VAL A 70 -3.64 -8.55 6.91
N PRO A 71 -4.14 -9.40 7.81
CA PRO A 71 -5.44 -9.16 8.43
C PRO A 71 -5.47 -7.80 9.14
N GLY A 72 -6.47 -6.98 8.87
CA GLY A 72 -6.81 -5.81 9.69
C GLY A 72 -6.60 -4.39 9.13
N PRO A 73 -5.75 -4.10 8.12
CA PRO A 73 -5.63 -2.73 7.66
C PRO A 73 -6.65 -2.39 6.57
N ASP A 74 -7.23 -1.20 6.65
CA ASP A 74 -7.93 -0.54 5.54
C ASP A 74 -6.96 -0.21 4.36
N VAL A 75 -5.68 -0.63 4.39
CA VAL A 75 -4.67 -0.35 3.36
C VAL A 75 -4.13 -1.61 2.67
N LEU A 76 -3.84 -1.50 1.38
CA LEU A 76 -3.33 -2.56 0.51
C LEU A 76 -2.08 -2.10 -0.26
N LEU A 77 -1.10 -2.99 -0.40
CA LEU A 77 0.10 -2.81 -1.22
C LEU A 77 0.19 -3.92 -2.26
N LEU A 78 0.23 -3.55 -3.53
CA LEU A 78 0.39 -4.43 -4.68
C LEU A 78 1.66 -4.07 -5.45
N SER A 79 2.43 -5.05 -5.93
CA SER A 79 3.64 -4.79 -6.70
C SER A 79 3.83 -5.77 -7.85
N LYS A 80 4.15 -5.29 -9.05
CA LYS A 80 4.63 -6.15 -10.16
C LYS A 80 6.08 -6.59 -9.98
N LEU A 81 6.82 -5.86 -9.13
CA LEU A 81 8.21 -6.16 -8.81
C LEU A 81 8.27 -7.16 -7.64
N PRO A 82 9.25 -8.09 -7.63
CA PRO A 82 9.43 -9.01 -6.52
C PRO A 82 9.55 -8.27 -5.19
N LEU A 83 8.77 -8.72 -4.20
CA LEU A 83 8.81 -8.26 -2.83
C LEU A 83 9.79 -9.13 -2.02
N SER A 84 10.77 -8.54 -1.34
CA SER A 84 11.52 -9.26 -0.30
C SER A 84 10.65 -9.47 0.94
N THR A 85 10.79 -10.61 1.61
CA THR A 85 10.32 -10.81 2.99
C THR A 85 11.43 -10.39 3.97
N PRO A 86 11.12 -9.77 5.12
CA PRO A 86 9.96 -10.05 5.96
C PRO A 86 8.90 -8.95 5.96
N TYR A 87 7.73 -9.41 6.36
CA TYR A 87 6.45 -8.74 6.40
C TYR A 87 6.40 -7.63 7.45
N VAL A 88 5.54 -6.64 7.23
CA VAL A 88 5.24 -5.53 8.13
C VAL A 88 4.95 -6.01 9.56
N GLU A 89 5.68 -5.45 10.54
CA GLU A 89 5.21 -5.44 11.93
C GLU A 89 4.02 -4.49 12.01
N PHE A 90 2.86 -5.07 12.33
CA PHE A 90 1.68 -4.31 12.70
C PHE A 90 1.89 -3.78 14.09
N GLU A 91 2.34 -2.54 14.21
CA GLU A 91 2.16 -1.84 15.47
C GLU A 91 0.71 -1.35 15.56
N THR A 92 -0.16 -2.23 16.08
CA THR A 92 -1.49 -1.88 16.60
C THR A 92 -1.41 -0.99 17.85
N PHE A 93 -0.23 -0.45 18.20
CA PHE A 93 0.06 0.12 19.51
C PHE A 93 -0.34 1.59 19.67
N VAL A 94 -0.46 2.35 18.59
CA VAL A 94 -0.95 3.73 18.69
C VAL A 94 -2.46 3.68 18.54
N ARG A 95 -3.22 3.94 19.61
CA ARG A 95 -4.64 4.31 19.44
C ARG A 95 -4.72 5.81 19.11
N PRO A 96 -5.44 6.20 18.04
CA PRO A 96 -6.09 5.35 17.04
C PRO A 96 -5.07 4.70 16.09
N PRO A 97 -5.25 3.42 15.70
CA PRO A 97 -4.31 2.67 14.88
C PRO A 97 -4.00 3.44 13.60
N THR A 98 -2.71 3.61 13.30
CA THR A 98 -2.31 4.06 11.96
C THR A 98 -2.20 2.81 11.10
N ASP A 99 -3.16 2.64 10.19
CA ASP A 99 -3.09 1.59 9.19
C ASP A 99 -1.98 1.96 8.20
N HIS A 100 -0.79 1.41 8.41
CA HIS A 100 0.33 1.56 7.49
C HIS A 100 0.87 0.19 7.08
N VAL A 101 1.38 0.12 5.86
CA VAL A 101 1.97 -1.08 5.28
C VAL A 101 3.24 -0.65 4.54
N MET A 102 4.30 -1.43 4.69
CA MET A 102 5.59 -1.23 4.04
C MET A 102 6.13 -2.52 3.44
N ALA A 103 6.96 -2.40 2.41
CA ALA A 103 7.67 -3.54 1.83
C ALA A 103 8.93 -3.07 1.12
N ASP A 104 9.88 -4.00 0.95
CA ASP A 104 11.05 -3.78 0.11
C ASP A 104 10.79 -4.38 -1.28
N ILE A 105 10.90 -3.55 -2.32
CA ILE A 105 10.76 -3.96 -3.72
C ILE A 105 12.13 -4.07 -4.38
N LYS A 106 12.30 -5.05 -5.28
CA LYS A 106 13.55 -5.25 -6.05
C LYS A 106 13.32 -4.88 -7.52
N PRO A 107 13.78 -3.71 -7.99
CA PRO A 107 13.54 -3.23 -9.36
C PRO A 107 14.46 -3.87 -10.41
N SER A 108 15.52 -4.57 -9.99
CA SER A 108 16.45 -5.27 -10.86
C SER A 108 16.77 -6.65 -10.28
N PRO A 109 16.80 -7.70 -11.12
CA PRO A 109 17.22 -9.05 -10.70
C PRO A 109 18.74 -9.19 -10.56
N ALA A 110 19.52 -8.15 -10.89
CA ALA A 110 20.97 -8.19 -10.80
C ALA A 110 21.45 -8.42 -9.36
N ALA A 111 22.42 -9.33 -9.19
CA ALA A 111 23.08 -9.56 -7.91
C ALA A 111 23.67 -8.22 -7.40
N GLY A 112 23.24 -7.78 -6.22
CA GLY A 112 23.67 -6.50 -5.62
C GLY A 112 22.76 -5.29 -5.89
N ALA A 113 21.64 -5.46 -6.61
CA ALA A 113 20.64 -4.39 -6.73
C ALA A 113 20.08 -4.02 -5.35
N ARG A 114 20.19 -2.73 -4.98
CA ARG A 114 19.67 -2.23 -3.71
C ARG A 114 18.13 -2.28 -3.73
N PRO A 115 17.49 -2.90 -2.72
CA PRO A 115 16.05 -2.82 -2.57
C PRO A 115 15.61 -1.37 -2.38
N ILE A 116 14.38 -1.07 -2.80
CA ILE A 116 13.71 0.19 -2.53
C ILE A 116 12.63 -0.09 -1.51
N ARG A 117 12.67 0.58 -0.36
CA ARG A 117 11.59 0.51 0.62
C ARG A 117 10.45 1.40 0.21
N VAL A 118 9.23 0.87 0.26
CA VAL A 118 8.01 1.60 -0.09
C VAL A 118 6.98 1.39 1.00
N ALA A 119 6.17 2.41 1.27
CA ALA A 119 5.14 2.36 2.30
C ALA A 119 3.95 3.24 1.94
N THR A 120 2.79 2.91 2.51
CA THR A 120 1.61 3.77 2.54
C THR A 120 1.03 3.77 3.95
N ALA A 121 0.42 4.88 4.35
CA ALA A 121 -0.29 5.03 5.60
C ALA A 121 -1.64 5.71 5.36
N GLN A 122 -2.66 5.32 6.12
CA GLN A 122 -3.89 6.08 6.26
C GLN A 122 -3.91 6.74 7.64
N LEU A 123 -3.74 8.06 7.65
CA LEU A 123 -3.76 8.86 8.88
C LEU A 123 -5.20 9.11 9.36
N GLU A 124 -5.32 9.57 10.60
CA GLU A 124 -6.58 9.94 11.23
C GLU A 124 -7.38 10.91 10.36
N ARG A 125 -8.69 10.64 10.22
CA ARG A 125 -9.55 11.38 9.30
C ARG A 125 -9.91 12.74 9.89
N PRO A 126 -9.82 13.85 9.14
CA PRO A 126 -10.42 15.11 9.58
C PRO A 126 -11.94 14.98 9.67
N ASN A 127 -12.54 15.58 10.69
CA ASN A 127 -13.99 15.64 10.88
C ASN A 127 -14.44 17.10 11.11
N PRO A 128 -14.46 17.94 10.06
CA PRO A 128 -14.89 19.33 10.19
C PRO A 128 -16.43 19.43 10.39
N PRO A 129 -16.91 20.44 11.16
CA PRO A 129 -16.12 21.47 11.83
C PRO A 129 -15.53 21.02 13.18
N SER A 130 -15.89 19.83 13.66
CA SER A 130 -15.62 19.35 15.03
C SER A 130 -14.14 19.24 15.37
N SER A 131 -13.34 18.55 14.55
CA SER A 131 -11.92 18.35 14.82
C SER A 131 -11.16 18.05 13.53
N MET A 132 -10.03 18.73 13.36
CA MET A 132 -9.07 18.39 12.31
C MET A 132 -8.07 17.33 12.75
N HIS A 133 -8.05 16.85 14.00
CA HIS A 133 -7.10 15.82 14.47
C HIS A 133 -5.62 16.10 14.14
N PHE A 134 -5.22 17.38 14.14
CA PHE A 134 -3.90 17.79 13.66
C PHE A 134 -2.76 17.20 14.49
N ARG A 135 -2.92 17.08 15.83
CA ARG A 135 -1.92 16.47 16.71
C ARG A 135 -1.75 14.98 16.45
N ASP A 136 -2.86 14.28 16.26
CA ASP A 136 -2.87 12.84 16.02
C ASP A 136 -2.22 12.54 14.68
N ARG A 137 -2.67 13.18 13.59
CA ARG A 137 -2.06 13.03 12.26
C ARG A 137 -0.57 13.36 12.24
N TYR A 138 -0.14 14.39 12.97
CA TYR A 138 1.28 14.73 13.06
C TYR A 138 2.08 13.62 13.72
N LYS A 139 1.62 13.10 14.87
CA LYS A 139 2.27 11.98 15.56
C LYS A 139 2.30 10.71 14.71
N GLN A 140 1.19 10.38 14.05
CA GLN A 140 1.08 9.23 13.16
C GLN A 140 2.05 9.35 11.96
N ALA A 141 2.15 10.54 11.36
CA ALA A 141 3.10 10.81 10.29
C ALA A 141 4.56 10.70 10.76
N GLN A 142 4.88 11.22 11.95
CA GLN A 142 6.21 11.06 12.55
C GLN A 142 6.56 9.59 12.79
N HIS A 143 5.61 8.80 13.29
CA HIS A 143 5.78 7.37 13.51
C HIS A 143 6.08 6.63 12.21
N ALA A 144 5.21 6.81 11.19
CA ALA A 144 5.38 6.16 9.89
C ALA A 144 6.72 6.50 9.22
N VAL A 145 7.21 7.74 9.38
CA VAL A 145 8.54 8.14 8.89
C VAL A 145 9.67 7.52 9.71
N ALA A 146 9.52 7.44 11.03
CA ALA A 146 10.50 6.76 11.89
C ALA A 146 10.62 5.27 11.50
N ASP A 147 9.50 4.58 11.33
CA ASP A 147 9.44 3.18 10.92
C ASP A 147 10.00 2.95 9.52
N LEU A 148 9.80 3.90 8.60
CA LEU A 148 10.43 3.82 7.27
C LEU A 148 11.96 3.89 7.36
N ASN A 149 12.47 4.65 8.33
CA ASN A 149 13.90 4.86 8.56
C ASN A 149 14.54 3.78 9.44
N THR A 150 13.77 2.95 10.15
CA THR A 150 14.33 1.82 10.88
C THR A 150 14.83 0.80 9.87
N MET A 151 16.16 0.72 9.74
CA MET A 151 16.78 -0.36 8.99
C MET A 151 16.31 -1.67 9.58
N SER A 152 15.77 -2.57 8.75
CA SER A 152 15.71 -3.97 9.11
C SER A 152 17.16 -4.42 9.29
N CYS A 153 17.62 -4.48 10.54
CA CYS A 153 18.79 -5.25 10.92
C CYS A 153 18.49 -6.72 10.63
N SER A 154 18.62 -7.12 9.38
CA SER A 154 18.83 -8.53 9.05
C SER A 154 20.32 -8.75 9.13
N ALA A 155 20.73 -9.29 10.29
CA ALA A 155 22.05 -9.85 10.51
C ALA A 155 22.43 -10.72 9.31
N ALA A 156 23.59 -10.42 8.73
CA ALA A 156 24.35 -11.40 8.00
C ALA A 156 24.81 -12.46 9.01
N THR A 157 24.24 -13.66 8.90
CA THR A 157 24.85 -14.92 9.35
C THR A 157 24.54 -15.98 8.32
#